data_AF-A0A7W1SME6-F1
#
_entry.id   AF-A0A7W1SME6-F1
#
_cell.length_a   1.000
_cell.length_b   1.000
_cell.length_c   1.000
_cell.angle_alpha   90.00
_cell.angle_beta   90.00
_cell.angle_gamma   90.00
#
_symmetry.space_group_name_H-M   'P 1'
#
loop_
_entity.id
_entity.type
_entity.pdbx_description
1 polymer ?
#
loop_
_entity_poly.entity_id
_entity_poly.type
_entity_poly.pdbx_seq_one_letter_code
_entity_poly.pdbx_strand_id
1 'polypeptide(L)'
;MTERLDPKALTAIEQAARASTLAVSAISVWELAMLVKRGRLRLTTAVSSWIEASLRPPGVRIIPVGAALALDSIQLPDFDHHKDPADRLIVATARRARHPPDL
;
A
#
# COMPACT_ATOMS: atom_id res chain seq x y z
N MET A 1 -3.13 -9.84 20.13
CA MET A 1 -4.48 -9.49 19.68
C MET A 1 -4.53 -9.68 18.19
N THR A 2 -5.14 -10.75 17.68
CA THR A 2 -5.38 -10.94 16.24
C THR A 2 -6.63 -10.17 15.89
N GLU A 3 -6.49 -8.86 15.70
CA GLU A 3 -7.57 -8.04 15.20
C GLU A 3 -7.91 -8.54 13.78
N ARG A 4 -9.13 -9.07 13.62
CA ARG A 4 -9.61 -9.56 12.33
C ARG A 4 -10.09 -8.35 11.53
N LEU A 5 -9.79 -8.32 10.24
CA LEU A 5 -10.34 -7.32 9.33
C LEU A 5 -11.86 -7.31 9.42
N ASP A 6 -12.46 -6.12 9.40
CA ASP A 6 -13.91 -5.97 9.29
C ASP A 6 -14.43 -6.73 8.04
N PRO A 7 -15.57 -7.45 8.12
CA PRO A 7 -16.13 -8.19 6.98
C PRO A 7 -16.31 -7.36 5.71
N LYS A 8 -16.60 -6.05 5.84
CA LYS A 8 -16.71 -5.13 4.69
C LYS A 8 -15.36 -4.92 4.02
N ALA A 9 -14.29 -4.77 4.79
CA ALA A 9 -12.94 -4.62 4.26
C ALA A 9 -12.51 -5.89 3.53
N LEU A 10 -12.78 -7.08 4.10
CA LEU A 10 -12.48 -8.35 3.44
C LEU A 10 -13.24 -8.48 2.11
N THR A 11 -14.54 -8.16 2.11
CA THR A 11 -15.37 -8.19 0.90
C THR A 11 -14.82 -7.26 -0.18
N ALA A 12 -14.43 -6.04 0.18
CA ALA A 12 -13.86 -5.07 -0.75
C ALA A 12 -12.52 -5.55 -1.36
N ILE A 13 -11.65 -6.15 -0.54
CA ILE A 13 -10.38 -6.72 -0.99
C ILE A 13 -10.64 -7.85 -1.99
N GLU A 14 -11.55 -8.77 -1.68
CA GLU A 14 -11.88 -9.88 -2.58
C GLU A 14 -12.48 -9.39 -3.91
N GLN A 15 -13.37 -8.40 -3.87
CA GLN A 15 -13.95 -7.81 -5.08
C GLN A 15 -12.88 -7.14 -5.95
N ALA A 16 -11.98 -6.37 -5.33
CA ALA A 16 -10.87 -5.73 -6.06
C ALA A 16 -9.90 -6.76 -6.66
N ALA A 17 -9.62 -7.86 -5.95
CA ALA A 17 -8.78 -8.93 -6.46
C ALA A 17 -9.43 -9.63 -7.68
N ARG A 18 -10.72 -9.98 -7.58
CA ARG A 18 -11.49 -10.57 -8.70
C ARG A 18 -11.54 -9.65 -9.92
N ALA A 19 -11.62 -8.34 -9.71
CA ALA A 19 -11.63 -7.33 -10.77
C ALA A 19 -10.23 -6.94 -11.28
N SER A 20 -9.15 -7.51 -10.74
CA SER A 20 -7.76 -7.12 -11.05
C SER A 20 -7.46 -5.63 -10.80
N THR A 21 -8.15 -5.02 -9.83
CA THR A 21 -7.96 -3.62 -9.42
C THR A 21 -7.27 -3.48 -8.06
N LEU A 22 -7.02 -4.59 -7.35
CA LEU A 22 -6.35 -4.60 -6.06
C LEU A 22 -4.89 -4.14 -6.19
N ALA A 23 -4.58 -2.99 -5.59
CA ALA A 23 -3.28 -2.36 -5.67
C ALA A 23 -2.65 -2.19 -4.28
N VAL A 24 -1.32 -2.35 -4.21
CA VAL A 24 -0.51 -2.13 -3.01
C VAL A 24 0.54 -1.06 -3.33
N SER A 25 0.64 -0.02 -2.51
CA SER A 25 1.71 0.97 -2.67
C SER A 25 3.06 0.37 -2.27
N ALA A 26 4.10 0.61 -3.05
CA ALA A 26 5.45 0.17 -2.69
C ALA A 26 5.93 0.80 -1.37
N ILE A 27 5.39 1.96 -0.96
CA ILE A 27 5.75 2.56 0.33
C ILE A 27 5.26 1.73 1.53
N SER A 28 4.11 1.05 1.40
CA SER A 28 3.60 0.16 2.45
C SER A 28 4.51 -1.07 2.64
N VAL A 29 5.16 -1.52 1.57
CA VAL A 29 6.19 -2.58 1.63
C VAL A 29 7.42 -2.09 2.40
N TRP A 30 7.87 -0.86 2.12
CA TRP A 30 8.97 -0.24 2.85
C TRP A 30 8.66 -0.06 4.35
N GLU A 31 7.46 0.41 4.69
CA GLU A 31 7.03 0.56 6.08
C GLU A 31 7.01 -0.78 6.82
N LEU A 32 6.44 -1.83 6.20
CA LEU A 32 6.44 -3.17 6.76
C LEU A 32 7.87 -3.66 7.02
N ALA A 33 8.77 -3.50 6.04
CA ALA A 33 10.17 -3.88 6.19
C ALA A 33 10.88 -3.07 7.29
N MET A 34 10.56 -1.79 7.43
CA MET A 34 11.06 -0.93 8.49
C MET A 34 10.56 -1.34 9.88
N LEU A 35 9.29 -1.74 10.01
CA LEU A 35 8.74 -2.26 11.26
C LEU A 35 9.43 -3.55 11.68
N VAL A 36 9.70 -4.45 10.72
CA VAL A 36 10.48 -5.68 10.98
C VAL A 36 11.91 -5.35 11.40
N LYS A 37 12.59 -4.46 10.65
CA LYS A 37 13.97 -4.04 10.95
C LYS A 37 14.11 -3.41 12.34
N ARG A 38 13.10 -2.65 12.77
CA ARG A 38 13.06 -2.01 14.10
C ARG A 38 12.59 -2.95 15.21
N GLY A 39 12.30 -4.22 14.91
CA GLY A 39 11.80 -5.20 15.89
C GLY A 39 10.37 -4.93 16.38
N ARG A 40 9.63 -4.03 15.70
CA ARG A 40 8.24 -3.68 16.03
C ARG A 40 7.23 -4.67 15.45
N LEU A 41 7.62 -5.40 14.41
CA LEU A 41 6.86 -6.50 13.82
C LEU A 41 7.76 -7.73 13.75
N ARG A 42 7.25 -8.89 14.18
CA ARG A 42 7.95 -10.17 14.05
C ARG A 42 7.19 -11.04 13.07
N LEU A 43 7.88 -11.48 12.02
CA LEU A 43 7.37 -12.44 11.05
C LEU A 43 7.97 -13.82 11.33
N THR A 44 7.23 -14.88 11.00
CA THR A 44 7.71 -16.26 11.11
C THR A 44 8.68 -16.64 9.98
N THR A 45 8.77 -15.80 8.96
CA THR A 45 9.64 -15.96 7.78
C THR A 45 10.47 -14.70 7.54
N ALA A 46 11.47 -14.78 6.66
CA ALA A 46 12.19 -13.61 6.20
C ALA A 46 11.23 -12.60 5.55
N VAL A 47 11.45 -11.30 5.81
CA VAL A 47 10.55 -10.24 5.34
C VAL A 47 10.39 -10.24 3.81
N SER A 48 11.47 -10.51 3.08
CA SER A 48 11.44 -10.65 1.62
C SER A 48 10.53 -11.78 1.16
N SER A 49 10.67 -12.97 1.76
CA SER A 49 9.83 -14.13 1.45
C SER A 49 8.36 -13.90 1.80
N TRP A 50 8.09 -13.19 2.89
CA TRP A 50 6.73 -12.83 3.27
C TRP A 50 6.10 -11.88 2.25
N ILE A 51 6.81 -10.81 1.87
CA ILE A 51 6.34 -9.85 0.86
C ILE A 51 6.08 -10.56 -0.48
N GLU A 52 7.01 -11.41 -0.94
CA GLU A 52 6.84 -12.16 -2.18
C GLU A 52 5.58 -13.05 -2.14
N ALA A 53 5.37 -13.77 -1.03
CA ALA A 53 4.18 -14.60 -0.87
C ALA A 53 2.88 -13.79 -0.85
N SER A 54 2.88 -12.60 -0.23
CA SER A 54 1.72 -11.71 -0.17
C SER A 54 1.36 -11.07 -1.51
N LEU A 55 2.33 -10.91 -2.42
CA LEU A 55 2.13 -10.32 -3.74
C LEU A 55 1.89 -11.34 -4.86
N ARG A 56 2.09 -12.63 -4.56
CA ARG A 56 1.89 -13.73 -5.50
C ARG A 56 0.43 -13.95 -5.95
N PRO A 57 -0.61 -13.74 -5.12
CA PRO A 57 -1.99 -13.98 -5.55
C PRO A 57 -2.35 -13.18 -6.81
N PRO A 58 -3.10 -13.77 -7.77
CA PRO A 58 -3.52 -13.08 -8.97
C PRO A 58 -4.42 -11.88 -8.62
N GLY A 59 -4.32 -10.82 -9.43
CA GLY A 59 -5.08 -9.59 -9.23
C GLY A 59 -4.46 -8.58 -8.28
N VAL A 60 -3.32 -8.89 -7.63
CA VAL A 60 -2.54 -7.94 -6.82
C VAL A 60 -1.49 -7.26 -7.71
N ARG A 61 -1.49 -5.91 -7.72
CA ARG A 61 -0.44 -5.11 -8.38
C ARG A 61 0.29 -4.20 -7.40
N ILE A 62 1.61 -4.07 -7.55
CA ILE A 62 2.39 -3.06 -6.85
C ILE A 62 2.38 -1.75 -7.65
N ILE A 63 2.12 -0.63 -6.98
CA ILE A 63 2.31 0.69 -7.55
C ILE A 63 3.66 1.25 -7.07
N PRO A 64 4.64 1.45 -7.98
CA PRO A 64 5.95 1.96 -7.61
C PRO A 64 5.89 3.43 -7.22
N VAL A 65 6.76 3.84 -6.30
CA VAL A 65 6.96 5.25 -5.96
C VAL A 65 8.00 5.85 -6.90
N GLY A 66 7.53 6.51 -7.97
CA GLY A 66 8.37 7.28 -8.89
C GLY A 66 8.40 8.77 -8.55
N ALA A 67 9.22 9.54 -9.28
CA ALA A 67 9.37 10.98 -9.08
C ALA A 67 8.03 11.74 -9.14
N ALA A 68 7.18 11.41 -10.11
CA ALA A 68 5.85 12.01 -10.23
C ALA A 68 4.99 11.74 -8.98
N LEU A 69 5.04 10.53 -8.42
CA LEU A 69 4.29 10.17 -7.22
C LEU A 69 4.80 10.88 -5.97
N ALA A 70 6.12 11.03 -5.87
CA ALA A 70 6.75 11.81 -4.83
C ALA A 70 6.30 13.28 -4.88
N LEU A 71 6.26 13.90 -6.06
CA LEU A 71 5.75 15.27 -6.23
C LEU A 71 4.27 15.40 -5.87
N ASP A 72 3.40 14.50 -6.35
CA ASP A 72 1.97 14.54 -6.02
C ASP A 72 1.72 14.43 -4.51
N SER A 73 2.56 13.67 -3.79
CA SER A 73 2.44 13.50 -2.34
C SER A 73 2.62 14.79 -1.55
N ILE A 74 3.32 15.79 -2.10
CA ILE A 74 3.48 17.10 -1.47
C ILE A 74 2.41 18.10 -1.92
N GLN A 75 1.67 17.80 -3.00
CA GLN A 75 0.64 18.68 -3.59
C GLN A 75 -0.80 18.23 -3.26
N LEU A 76 -0.97 17.41 -2.22
CA LEU A 76 -2.27 16.89 -1.83
C LEU A 76 -3.15 18.02 -1.25
N PRO A 77 -4.32 18.34 -1.86
CA PRO A 77 -5.23 19.37 -1.33
C PRO A 77 -5.78 18.95 0.04
N ASP A 78 -5.90 19.93 0.93
CA ASP A 78 -6.43 19.81 2.30
C ASP A 78 -5.72 18.74 3.16
N PHE A 79 -4.50 18.33 2.80
CA PHE A 79 -3.76 17.23 3.45
C PHE A 79 -2.54 17.70 4.27
N ASP A 80 -2.41 19.00 4.52
CA ASP A 80 -1.25 19.59 5.22
C ASP A 80 -1.14 19.21 6.70
N HIS A 81 -2.20 18.63 7.28
CA HIS A 81 -2.21 18.16 8.67
C HIS A 81 -1.51 16.81 8.87
N HIS A 82 -1.33 16.02 7.80
CA HIS A 82 -0.61 14.75 7.85
C HIS A 82 0.88 14.96 7.54
N LYS A 83 1.70 14.82 8.58
CA LYS A 83 3.16 15.04 8.52
C LYS A 83 3.95 13.79 8.14
N ASP A 84 3.35 12.60 8.16
CA ASP A 84 4.07 11.37 7.86
C ASP A 84 4.28 11.21 6.35
N PRO A 85 5.53 11.10 5.87
CA PRO A 85 5.80 10.98 4.43
C PRO A 85 5.22 9.71 3.80
N ALA A 86 5.15 8.60 4.54
CA ALA A 86 4.60 7.35 4.01
C ALA A 86 3.09 7.45 3.82
N ASP A 87 2.36 8.02 4.79
CA ASP A 87 0.93 8.28 4.66
C ASP A 87 0.61 9.13 3.42
N ARG A 88 1.40 10.19 3.19
CA ARG A 88 1.25 11.07 2.02
C ARG A 88 1.47 10.32 0.71
N LEU A 89 2.48 9.45 0.66
CA LEU A 89 2.75 8.60 -0.50
C LEU A 89 1.63 7.58 -0.73
N ILE A 90 1.03 7.01 0.32
CA ILE A 90 -0.13 6.12 0.22
C ILE A 90 -1.32 6.87 -0.38
N VAL A 91 -1.62 8.08 0.11
CA VAL A 91 -2.73 8.89 -0.40
C VAL A 91 -2.51 9.29 -1.85
N ALA A 92 -1.32 9.75 -2.22
CA ALA A 92 -0.97 10.04 -3.61
C ALA A 92 -1.12 8.80 -4.51
N THR A 93 -0.68 7.63 -4.01
CA THR A 93 -0.86 6.34 -4.70
C THR A 93 -2.33 6.07 -4.96
N ALA A 94 -3.18 6.19 -3.94
CA ALA A 94 -4.61 5.91 -4.04
C ALA A 94 -5.31 6.87 -5.01
N ARG A 95 -4.97 8.16 -5.00
CA ARG A 95 -5.52 9.17 -5.92
C ARG A 95 -5.17 8.87 -7.37
N ARG A 96 -3.89 8.56 -7.66
CA ARG A 96 -3.46 8.17 -9.01
C ARG A 96 -4.04 6.83 -9.45
N ALA A 97 -4.18 5.86 -8.56
CA ALA A 97 -4.75 4.56 -8.91
C ALA A 97 -6.25 4.67 -9.29
N ARG A 98 -6.97 5.65 -8.73
CA ARG A 98 -8.36 5.99 -9.07
C ARG A 98 -8.46 6.83 -10.35
N HIS A 99 -7.49 7.71 -10.57
CA HIS A 99 -7.41 8.61 -11.72
C HIS A 99 -6.03 8.47 -12.37
N PRO A 100 -5.79 7.39 -13.14
CA PRO A 100 -4.53 7.23 -13.84
C PRO A 100 -4.34 8.43 -14.78
N PRO A 101 -3.19 9.13 -14.72
CA PRO A 101 -2.87 10.10 -15.76
C PRO A 101 -2.76 9.32 -17.07
N ASP A 102 -3.66 9.65 -18.00
CA ASP A 102 -3.79 9.14 -19.37
C ASP A 102 -4.28 7.67 -19.50
N LEU A 103 -5.60 7.54 -19.70
CA LEU A 103 -6.14 6.81 -20.85
C LEU A 103 -6.26 7.79 -22.03
#